data_AF-D3ASV0-F1
#
_entry.id   AF-D3ASV0-F1
#
_cell.length_a   1.000
_cell.length_b   1.000
_cell.length_c   1.000
_cell.angle_alpha   90.00
_cell.angle_beta   90.00
_cell.angle_gamma   90.00
#
_symmetry.space_group_name_H-M   'P 1'
#
loop_
_entity.id
_entity.type
_entity.pdbx_description
1 polymer ?
#
loop_
_entity_poly.entity_id
_entity_poly.type
_entity_poly.pdbx_seq_one_letter_code
_entity_poly.pdbx_strand_id
1 'polypeptide(L)'
;MHVFNPVFYQEYNLMNYLDFAVAKIAKLYPEVLREEIYLLFYLIKDNFQANMKYLRENNVDVDCFGFLPVRRNTRNSVEAFFDMFNLINAENYISVLLYMHDKKNNRYDDRYKKYAFKGDFTIVSKRDIAKDNGLGRITDDETMAKIDQAESGSNSYIHPSIFIPLYTSADIEAKEEILRDLLRVNTWLLGGAYHQLCCFIKKKYGTLKSFECLNCTKEAACFECFEAYYVAFKEMIEQNLFPLSQEGGHEEPYKNRS
;
A
#
# COMPACT_ATOMS: atom_id res chain seq x y z
N MET A 1 8.31 1.08 26.80
CA MET A 1 7.84 1.74 25.57
C MET A 1 8.15 0.86 24.38
N HIS A 2 7.13 0.38 23.66
CA HIS A 2 7.32 -0.36 22.41
C HIS A 2 7.51 0.59 21.22
N VAL A 3 8.55 0.35 20.44
CA VAL A 3 8.88 1.12 19.23
C VAL A 3 8.97 0.19 18.03
N PHE A 4 8.56 0.70 16.87
CA PHE A 4 8.64 -0.07 15.63
C PHE A 4 10.10 -0.30 15.22
N ASN A 5 10.38 -1.48 14.67
CA ASN A 5 11.73 -1.97 14.41
C ASN A 5 12.53 -1.00 13.51
N PRO A 6 13.67 -0.46 13.96
CA PRO A 6 14.48 0.47 13.18
C PRO A 6 15.03 -0.08 11.86
N VAL A 7 15.09 -1.41 11.69
CA VAL A 7 15.57 -2.07 10.47
C VAL A 7 14.82 -1.60 9.22
N PHE A 8 13.54 -1.27 9.36
CA PHE A 8 12.69 -0.77 8.27
C PHE A 8 13.09 0.62 7.75
N TYR A 9 13.93 1.36 8.50
CA TYR A 9 14.34 2.73 8.18
C TYR A 9 15.82 2.85 7.78
N GLN A 10 16.48 1.72 7.52
CA GLN A 10 17.85 1.73 7.02
C GLN A 10 17.95 2.40 5.65
N GLU A 11 19.13 2.96 5.35
CA GLU A 11 19.41 3.71 4.12
C GLU A 11 19.16 2.89 2.83
N TYR A 12 19.35 1.58 2.88
CA TYR A 12 19.09 0.69 1.76
C TYR A 12 17.80 -0.09 1.99
N ASN A 13 16.67 0.52 1.66
CA ASN A 13 15.36 -0.10 1.80
C ASN A 13 14.52 0.03 0.53
N LEU A 14 13.39 -0.70 0.50
CA LEU A 14 12.44 -0.72 -0.61
C LEU A 14 11.95 0.67 -1.03
N MET A 15 11.77 1.59 -0.07
CA MET A 15 11.29 2.93 -0.37
C MET A 15 12.31 3.77 -1.12
N ASN A 16 13.56 3.76 -0.68
CA ASN A 16 14.63 4.49 -1.34
C ASN A 16 14.88 3.94 -2.75
N TYR A 17 14.78 2.63 -2.93
CA TYR A 17 14.81 2.02 -4.26
C TYR A 17 13.68 2.54 -5.15
N LEU A 18 12.43 2.57 -4.66
CA LEU A 18 11.28 3.02 -5.43
C LEU A 18 11.36 4.52 -5.77
N ASP A 19 11.83 5.36 -4.85
CA ASP A 19 12.04 6.79 -5.13
C ASP A 19 13.07 7.00 -6.24
N PHE A 20 14.17 6.23 -6.21
CA PHE A 20 15.16 6.23 -7.29
C PHE A 20 14.57 5.74 -8.63
N ALA A 21 13.82 4.64 -8.62
CA ALA A 21 13.17 4.10 -9.81
C ALA A 21 12.17 5.08 -10.43
N VAL A 22 11.34 5.73 -9.61
CA VAL A 22 10.37 6.73 -10.05
C VAL A 22 11.06 7.96 -10.62
N ALA A 23 12.14 8.45 -10.00
CA ALA A 23 12.92 9.56 -10.54
C ALA A 23 13.50 9.24 -11.93
N LYS A 24 13.92 7.98 -12.15
CA LYS A 24 14.38 7.52 -13.46
C LYS A 24 13.23 7.40 -14.47
N ILE A 25 12.06 6.89 -14.07
CA ILE A 25 10.86 6.86 -14.93
C ILE A 25 10.49 8.28 -15.36
N ALA A 26 10.43 9.23 -14.43
CA ALA A 26 10.15 10.64 -14.70
C ALA A 26 11.12 11.24 -15.74
N LYS A 27 12.40 10.85 -15.70
CA LYS A 27 13.41 11.31 -16.64
C LYS A 27 13.27 10.68 -18.03
N LEU A 28 12.99 9.38 -18.09
CA LEU A 28 12.96 8.61 -19.34
C LEU A 28 11.61 8.67 -20.07
N TYR A 29 10.54 8.87 -19.30
CA TYR A 29 9.13 8.84 -19.72
C TYR A 29 8.32 9.95 -19.04
N PRO A 30 8.66 11.23 -19.22
CA PRO A 30 8.05 12.34 -18.48
C PRO A 30 6.52 12.44 -18.65
N GLU A 31 6.00 12.01 -19.78
CA GLU A 31 4.56 12.00 -20.07
C GLU A 31 3.79 10.95 -19.25
N VAL A 32 4.45 9.88 -18.78
CA VAL A 32 3.84 8.88 -17.90
C VAL A 32 3.35 9.52 -16.60
N LEU A 33 4.00 10.59 -16.14
CA LEU A 33 3.63 11.30 -14.91
C LEU A 33 2.23 11.92 -14.94
N ARG A 34 1.64 12.07 -16.13
CA ARG A 34 0.29 12.62 -16.33
C ARG A 34 -0.77 11.56 -16.55
N GLU A 35 -0.37 10.29 -16.64
CA GLU A 35 -1.28 9.17 -16.87
C GLU A 35 -1.93 8.76 -15.55
N GLU A 36 -3.21 8.42 -15.61
CA GLU A 36 -4.01 7.98 -14.45
C GLU A 36 -3.34 6.79 -13.73
N ILE A 37 -2.67 5.91 -14.49
CA ILE A 37 -1.90 4.78 -13.96
C ILE A 37 -0.79 5.25 -13.01
N TYR A 38 -0.05 6.29 -13.39
CA TYR A 38 1.02 6.81 -12.54
C TYR A 38 0.45 7.52 -11.31
N LEU A 39 -0.66 8.24 -11.45
CA LEU A 39 -1.32 8.91 -10.32
C LEU A 39 -1.79 7.90 -9.27
N LEU A 40 -2.38 6.78 -9.70
CA LEU A 40 -2.79 5.69 -8.81
C LEU A 40 -1.60 5.00 -8.14
N PHE A 41 -0.53 4.71 -8.90
CA PHE A 41 0.71 4.21 -8.33
C PHE A 41 1.29 5.17 -7.28
N TYR A 42 1.33 6.47 -7.58
CA TYR A 42 1.86 7.48 -6.68
C TYR A 42 1.06 7.53 -5.38
N LEU A 43 -0.27 7.43 -5.45
CA LEU A 43 -1.14 7.38 -4.28
C LEU A 43 -0.85 6.14 -3.40
N ILE A 44 -0.64 4.97 -3.99
CA ILE A 44 -0.27 3.75 -3.26
C ILE A 44 1.10 3.92 -2.58
N LYS A 45 2.07 4.48 -3.31
CA LYS A 45 3.43 4.77 -2.79
C LYS A 45 3.38 5.76 -1.63
N ASP A 46 2.64 6.84 -1.76
CA ASP A 46 2.52 7.90 -0.76
C ASP A 46 1.83 7.40 0.52
N ASN A 47 0.75 6.63 0.37
CA ASN A 47 0.10 5.93 1.49
C ASN A 47 1.08 5.02 2.26
N PHE A 48 1.91 4.27 1.53
CA PHE A 48 2.93 3.42 2.13
C PHE A 48 3.99 4.26 2.88
N GLN A 49 4.48 5.34 2.29
CA GLN A 49 5.43 6.26 2.93
C GLN A 49 4.85 6.88 4.20
N ALA A 50 3.59 7.31 4.15
CA ALA A 50 2.86 7.83 5.30
C ALA A 50 2.73 6.77 6.42
N ASN A 51 2.46 5.51 6.08
CA ASN A 51 2.43 4.41 7.05
C ASN A 51 3.78 4.24 7.74
N MET A 52 4.87 4.17 6.97
CA MET A 52 6.21 3.99 7.51
C MET A 52 6.62 5.15 8.42
N LYS A 53 6.30 6.39 8.02
CA LYS A 53 6.54 7.59 8.83
C LYS A 53 5.75 7.55 10.15
N TYR A 54 4.46 7.23 10.07
CA TYR A 54 3.61 7.09 11.24
C TYR A 54 4.16 6.06 12.23
N LEU A 55 4.55 4.87 11.76
CA LEU A 55 5.14 3.82 12.60
C LEU A 55 6.48 4.23 13.24
N ARG A 56 7.24 5.11 12.58
CA ARG A 56 8.54 5.59 13.08
C ARG A 56 8.38 6.56 14.24
N GLU A 57 7.38 7.42 14.13
CA GLU A 57 7.23 8.61 14.99
C GLU A 57 6.28 8.36 16.17
N ASN A 58 5.47 7.30 16.14
CA ASN A 58 4.43 7.06 17.13
C ASN A 58 4.78 5.95 18.12
N ASN A 59 4.38 6.15 19.38
CA ASN A 59 4.48 5.13 20.42
C ASN A 59 3.32 4.13 20.27
N VAL A 60 3.67 2.86 20.07
CA VAL A 60 2.72 1.76 19.86
C VAL A 60 1.85 1.51 21.10
N ASP A 61 2.37 1.81 22.29
CA ASP A 61 1.66 1.60 23.55
C ASP A 61 0.40 2.46 23.67
N VAL A 62 0.44 3.67 23.09
CA VAL A 62 -0.67 4.64 23.17
C VAL A 62 -1.60 4.61 21.96
N ASP A 63 -1.29 3.81 20.94
CA ASP A 63 -2.24 3.58 19.85
C ASP A 63 -3.38 2.68 20.33
N CYS A 64 -4.56 3.26 20.52
CA CYS A 64 -5.71 2.55 21.06
C CYS A 64 -6.63 1.95 20.00
N PHE A 65 -6.39 2.23 18.71
CA PHE A 65 -7.27 1.84 17.62
C PHE A 65 -6.66 0.80 16.66
N GLY A 66 -5.49 0.26 17.00
CA GLY A 66 -4.80 -0.71 16.17
C GLY A 66 -4.35 -0.12 14.84
N PHE A 67 -3.62 1.00 14.90
CA PHE A 67 -2.98 1.71 13.79
C PHE A 67 -3.98 2.34 12.81
N LEU A 68 -4.85 3.20 13.34
CA LEU A 68 -5.93 3.86 12.58
C LEU A 68 -5.44 4.51 11.26
N PRO A 69 -4.32 5.26 11.22
CA PRO A 69 -3.81 5.81 9.96
C PRO A 69 -3.39 4.74 8.96
N VAL A 70 -2.73 3.67 9.42
CA VAL A 70 -2.27 2.56 8.58
C VAL A 70 -3.46 1.85 7.95
N ARG A 71 -4.51 1.56 8.71
CA ARG A 71 -5.75 0.94 8.20
C ARG A 71 -6.42 1.77 7.10
N ARG A 72 -6.54 3.09 7.32
CA ARG A 72 -7.12 4.02 6.33
C ARG A 72 -6.32 4.04 5.03
N ASN A 73 -5.01 4.19 5.15
CA ASN A 73 -4.10 4.20 4.01
C ASN A 73 -4.11 2.85 3.27
N THR A 74 -4.20 1.73 4.00
CA THR A 74 -4.31 0.39 3.42
C THR A 74 -5.54 0.28 2.53
N ARG A 75 -6.73 0.67 3.02
CA ARG A 75 -7.94 0.63 2.21
C ARG A 75 -7.85 1.51 0.98
N ASN A 76 -7.33 2.73 1.12
CA ASN A 76 -7.15 3.63 -0.02
C ASN A 76 -6.22 3.00 -1.07
N SER A 77 -5.14 2.36 -0.63
CA SER A 77 -4.22 1.64 -1.52
C SER A 77 -4.86 0.41 -2.18
N VAL A 78 -5.72 -0.34 -1.48
CA VAL A 78 -6.47 -1.47 -2.05
C VAL A 78 -7.36 -0.98 -3.20
N GLU A 79 -8.15 0.07 -2.97
CA GLU A 79 -9.04 0.63 -3.98
C GLU A 79 -8.26 1.15 -5.19
N ALA A 80 -7.20 1.92 -4.95
CA ALA A 80 -6.34 2.47 -5.99
C ALA A 80 -5.65 1.38 -6.81
N PHE A 81 -5.25 0.28 -6.18
CA PHE A 81 -4.64 -0.85 -6.88
C PHE A 81 -5.62 -1.53 -7.83
N PHE A 82 -6.87 -1.78 -7.40
CA PHE A 82 -7.88 -2.35 -8.29
C PHE A 82 -8.22 -1.40 -9.45
N ASP A 83 -8.31 -0.09 -9.19
CA ASP A 83 -8.51 0.89 -10.25
C ASP A 83 -7.35 0.87 -11.26
N MET A 84 -6.11 0.80 -10.76
CA MET A 84 -4.91 0.76 -11.60
C MET A 84 -4.87 -0.50 -12.45
N PHE A 85 -5.12 -1.67 -11.85
CA PHE A 85 -5.16 -2.94 -12.57
C PHE A 85 -6.24 -2.92 -13.65
N ASN A 86 -7.44 -2.44 -13.32
CA ASN A 86 -8.55 -2.40 -14.26
C ASN A 86 -8.32 -1.41 -15.40
N LEU A 87 -7.70 -0.25 -15.18
CA LEU A 87 -7.35 0.66 -16.27
C LEU A 87 -6.38 0.04 -17.29
N ILE A 88 -5.50 -0.86 -16.85
CA ILE A 88 -4.52 -1.52 -17.73
C ILE A 88 -5.15 -2.69 -18.50
N ASN A 89 -6.01 -3.45 -17.83
CA ASN A 89 -6.44 -4.78 -18.26
C ASN A 89 -7.91 -4.86 -18.71
N ALA A 90 -8.78 -3.96 -18.25
CA ALA A 90 -10.20 -3.96 -18.59
C ALA A 90 -10.53 -2.84 -19.59
N GLU A 91 -11.12 -3.21 -20.72
CA GLU A 91 -11.46 -2.28 -21.79
C GLU A 91 -12.56 -1.28 -21.39
N ASN A 92 -12.31 0.02 -21.61
CA ASN A 92 -13.18 1.14 -21.26
C ASN A 92 -13.40 1.37 -19.75
N TYR A 93 -12.53 0.84 -18.88
CA TYR A 93 -12.66 1.00 -17.43
C TYR A 93 -12.63 2.47 -16.97
N ILE A 94 -11.97 3.35 -17.72
CA ILE A 94 -11.97 4.80 -17.42
C ILE A 94 -13.38 5.38 -17.29
N SER A 95 -14.38 4.81 -17.99
CA SER A 95 -15.78 5.21 -17.86
C SER A 95 -16.36 4.98 -16.46
N VAL A 96 -15.89 3.94 -15.75
CA VAL A 96 -16.24 3.68 -14.34
C VAL A 96 -15.68 4.78 -13.44
N LEU A 97 -14.42 5.18 -13.65
CA LEU A 97 -13.79 6.25 -12.86
C LEU A 97 -14.46 7.60 -13.09
N LEU A 98 -14.73 7.96 -14.35
CA LEU A 98 -15.44 9.19 -14.71
C LEU A 98 -16.85 9.22 -14.11
N TYR A 99 -17.57 8.10 -14.15
CA TYR A 99 -18.86 7.95 -13.49
C TYR A 99 -18.76 8.15 -11.99
N MET A 100 -17.80 7.52 -11.31
CA MET A 100 -17.63 7.65 -9.86
C MET A 100 -17.20 9.06 -9.44
N HIS A 101 -16.47 9.79 -10.29
CA HIS A 101 -16.11 11.19 -10.06
C HIS A 101 -17.31 12.14 -10.19
N ASP A 102 -18.13 11.99 -11.24
CA ASP A 102 -19.32 12.81 -11.46
C ASP A 102 -20.46 12.00 -12.10
N LYS A 103 -21.25 11.37 -11.23
CA LYS A 103 -22.37 10.49 -11.60
C LYS A 103 -23.49 11.20 -12.36
N LYS A 104 -23.57 12.54 -12.26
CA LYS A 104 -24.64 13.32 -12.92
C LYS A 104 -24.34 13.52 -14.39
N ASN A 105 -23.07 13.74 -14.73
CA ASN A 105 -22.66 14.11 -16.08
C ASN A 105 -22.00 12.97 -16.85
N ASN A 106 -21.59 11.90 -16.18
CA ASN A 106 -20.92 10.77 -16.81
C ASN A 106 -21.80 9.51 -16.81
N ARG A 107 -21.48 8.60 -17.72
CA ARG A 107 -22.03 7.23 -17.77
C ARG A 107 -20.87 6.25 -17.83
N TYR A 108 -21.04 5.10 -17.19
CA TYR A 108 -20.12 3.98 -17.34
C TYR A 108 -20.56 3.09 -18.50
N ASP A 109 -19.61 2.36 -19.10
CA ASP A 109 -19.89 1.37 -20.15
C ASP A 109 -20.79 0.24 -19.62
N ASP A 110 -21.85 -0.11 -20.35
CA ASP A 110 -22.89 -1.07 -19.93
C ASP A 110 -22.32 -2.45 -19.53
N ARG A 111 -21.13 -2.82 -20.03
CA ARG A 111 -20.44 -4.06 -19.63
C ARG A 111 -20.19 -4.13 -18.12
N TYR A 112 -20.07 -2.98 -17.46
CA TYR A 112 -19.79 -2.89 -16.04
C TYR A 112 -21.04 -2.90 -15.16
N LYS A 113 -22.24 -2.83 -15.76
CA LYS A 113 -23.51 -2.81 -15.03
C LYS A 113 -23.69 -3.98 -14.06
N LYS A 114 -23.17 -5.17 -14.41
CA LYS A 114 -23.28 -6.39 -13.58
C LYS A 114 -22.52 -6.30 -12.25
N TYR A 115 -21.52 -5.41 -12.14
CA TYR A 115 -20.72 -5.23 -10.93
C TYR A 115 -21.23 -4.08 -10.04
N ALA A 116 -22.09 -3.22 -10.57
CA ALA A 116 -22.59 -2.06 -9.85
C ALA A 116 -23.53 -2.48 -8.72
N PHE A 117 -23.23 -2.05 -7.50
CA PHE A 117 -24.08 -2.27 -6.33
C PHE A 117 -24.92 -1.03 -6.07
N LYS A 118 -26.25 -1.14 -6.24
CA LYS A 118 -27.20 0.00 -6.11
C LYS A 118 -26.81 1.22 -6.95
N GLY A 119 -26.20 0.97 -8.11
CA GLY A 119 -25.72 2.02 -9.03
C GLY A 119 -24.29 2.50 -8.76
N ASP A 120 -23.61 2.00 -7.73
CA ASP A 120 -22.26 2.41 -7.35
C ASP A 120 -21.21 1.33 -7.58
N PHE A 121 -19.97 1.76 -7.82
CA PHE A 121 -18.81 0.86 -7.92
C PHE A 121 -18.01 0.93 -6.62
N THR A 122 -18.29 0.00 -5.73
CA THR A 122 -17.58 -0.19 -4.46
C THR A 122 -16.21 -0.84 -4.69
N ILE A 123 -15.36 -0.92 -3.66
CA ILE A 123 -14.09 -1.67 -3.74
C ILE A 123 -14.34 -3.12 -4.17
N VAL A 124 -15.39 -3.76 -3.66
CA VAL A 124 -15.83 -5.11 -4.08
C VAL A 124 -16.16 -5.14 -5.57
N SER A 125 -16.91 -4.16 -6.07
CA SER A 125 -17.21 -4.05 -7.51
C SER A 125 -15.94 -3.97 -8.36
N LYS A 126 -14.97 -3.14 -7.94
CA LYS A 126 -13.69 -2.94 -8.64
C LYS A 126 -12.82 -4.20 -8.61
N ARG A 127 -12.77 -4.89 -7.46
CA ARG A 127 -12.10 -6.19 -7.31
C ARG A 127 -12.70 -7.24 -8.23
N ASP A 128 -14.02 -7.33 -8.30
CA ASP A 128 -14.69 -8.34 -9.11
C ASP A 128 -14.47 -8.08 -10.61
N ILE A 129 -14.41 -6.81 -11.04
CA ILE A 129 -13.93 -6.45 -12.38
C ILE A 129 -12.49 -6.94 -12.59
N ALA A 130 -11.59 -6.71 -11.62
CA ALA A 130 -10.20 -7.12 -11.73
C ALA A 130 -10.05 -8.64 -11.84
N LYS A 131 -10.80 -9.41 -11.03
CA LYS A 131 -10.85 -10.88 -11.08
C LYS A 131 -11.24 -11.38 -12.47
N ASP A 132 -12.32 -10.83 -13.04
CA ASP A 132 -12.80 -11.18 -14.37
C ASP A 132 -11.80 -10.78 -15.49
N ASN A 133 -10.88 -9.84 -15.21
CA ASN A 133 -9.85 -9.37 -16.15
C ASN A 133 -8.44 -9.88 -15.81
N GLY A 134 -8.34 -11.00 -15.10
CA GLY A 134 -7.10 -11.75 -14.96
C GLY A 134 -6.26 -11.45 -13.73
N LEU A 135 -6.82 -10.78 -12.71
CA LEU A 135 -6.13 -10.54 -11.44
C LEU A 135 -5.61 -11.84 -10.81
N GLY A 136 -6.37 -12.94 -10.90
CA GLY A 136 -5.97 -14.26 -10.39
C GLY A 136 -4.71 -14.87 -11.04
N ARG A 137 -4.14 -14.22 -12.07
CA ARG A 137 -2.83 -14.61 -12.64
C ARG A 137 -1.64 -14.00 -11.88
N ILE A 138 -1.89 -12.98 -11.06
CA ILE A 138 -0.86 -12.22 -10.34
C ILE A 138 -1.08 -12.21 -8.82
N THR A 139 -2.12 -12.88 -8.34
CA THR A 139 -2.46 -13.00 -6.93
C THR A 139 -3.05 -14.38 -6.67
N ASP A 140 -2.70 -14.98 -5.53
CA ASP A 140 -3.27 -16.24 -5.06
C ASP A 140 -4.46 -15.99 -4.12
N ASP A 141 -5.22 -17.06 -3.83
CA ASP A 141 -6.42 -16.98 -2.99
C ASP A 141 -6.09 -16.56 -1.55
N GLU A 142 -4.92 -16.93 -1.03
CA GLU A 142 -4.49 -16.56 0.33
C GLU A 142 -4.21 -15.05 0.43
N THR A 143 -3.48 -14.50 -0.52
CA THR A 143 -3.18 -13.08 -0.61
C THR A 143 -4.46 -12.27 -0.81
N MET A 144 -5.36 -12.75 -1.68
CA MET A 144 -6.66 -12.12 -1.85
C MET A 144 -7.50 -12.15 -0.57
N ALA A 145 -7.48 -13.25 0.19
CA ALA A 145 -8.17 -13.31 1.47
C ALA A 145 -7.60 -12.28 2.47
N LYS A 146 -6.28 -12.09 2.52
CA LYS A 146 -5.65 -11.05 3.36
C LYS A 146 -6.02 -9.63 2.92
N ILE A 147 -6.11 -9.38 1.62
CA ILE A 147 -6.57 -8.09 1.07
C ILE A 147 -8.05 -7.86 1.46
N ASP A 148 -8.90 -8.86 1.29
CA ASP A 148 -10.32 -8.78 1.65
C ASP A 148 -10.51 -8.59 3.17
N GLN A 149 -9.68 -9.23 3.99
CA GLN A 149 -9.67 -9.04 5.44
C GLN A 149 -9.19 -7.64 5.82
N ALA A 150 -8.13 -7.12 5.20
CA ALA A 150 -7.63 -5.78 5.46
C ALA A 150 -8.61 -4.70 4.99
N GLU A 151 -9.31 -4.91 3.88
CA GLU A 151 -10.36 -4.03 3.38
C GLU A 151 -11.56 -4.00 4.34
N SER A 152 -12.15 -5.16 4.60
CA SER A 152 -13.35 -5.28 5.43
C SER A 152 -13.08 -4.89 6.89
N GLY A 153 -11.92 -5.31 7.42
CA GLY A 153 -11.42 -4.96 8.74
C GLY A 153 -10.94 -3.51 8.87
N SER A 154 -10.79 -2.76 7.78
CA SER A 154 -10.54 -1.31 7.81
C SER A 154 -11.81 -0.49 7.60
N ASN A 155 -12.90 -1.10 7.13
CA ASN A 155 -14.13 -0.38 6.75
C ASN A 155 -14.78 0.37 7.93
N SER A 156 -14.71 -0.22 9.13
CA SER A 156 -15.16 0.42 10.39
C SER A 156 -14.22 1.53 10.90
N TYR A 157 -13.00 1.63 10.34
CA TYR A 157 -11.93 2.52 10.80
C TYR A 157 -11.77 3.78 9.91
N ILE A 158 -12.42 3.84 8.74
CA ILE A 158 -12.44 5.05 7.90
C ILE A 158 -13.45 6.06 8.44
N HIS A 159 -14.59 5.59 8.91
CA HIS A 159 -15.58 6.44 9.57
C HIS A 159 -15.16 6.66 11.02
N PRO A 160 -15.16 7.91 11.53
CA PRO A 160 -14.95 8.16 12.95
C PRO A 160 -15.98 7.38 13.76
N SER A 161 -15.53 6.33 14.44
CA SER A 161 -16.36 5.51 15.32
C SER A 161 -15.61 5.29 16.62
N ILE A 162 -16.25 5.62 17.73
CA ILE A 162 -15.73 5.34 19.08
C ILE A 162 -16.10 3.94 19.58
N PHE A 163 -16.84 3.17 18.77
CA PHE A 163 -17.33 1.83 19.11
C PHE A 163 -16.51 0.70 18.48
N ILE A 164 -15.31 1.01 17.98
CA ILE A 164 -14.36 0.02 17.47
C ILE A 164 -13.57 -0.61 18.63
N PRO A 165 -13.06 -1.84 18.47
CA PRO A 165 -12.21 -2.48 19.47
C PRO A 165 -11.05 -1.57 19.90
N LEU A 166 -10.88 -1.45 21.22
CA LEU A 166 -9.81 -0.66 21.83
C LEU A 166 -8.68 -1.59 22.27
N TYR A 167 -7.45 -1.16 22.02
CA TYR A 167 -6.24 -1.88 22.41
C TYR A 167 -5.46 -1.08 23.46
N THR A 168 -4.96 -1.78 24.46
CA THR A 168 -4.12 -1.23 25.52
C THR A 168 -2.65 -1.60 25.28
N SER A 169 -1.76 -1.22 26.19
CA SER A 169 -0.36 -1.69 26.18
C SER A 169 -0.25 -3.19 26.48
N ALA A 170 -1.24 -3.79 27.15
CA ALA A 170 -1.25 -5.23 27.42
C ALA A 170 -1.55 -6.06 26.16
N ASP A 171 -2.11 -5.44 25.12
CA ASP A 171 -2.53 -6.09 23.88
C ASP A 171 -1.44 -6.02 22.79
N ILE A 172 -0.16 -5.96 23.17
CA ILE A 172 0.94 -5.74 22.23
C ILE A 172 1.07 -6.84 21.18
N GLU A 173 0.82 -8.09 21.54
CA GLU A 173 0.84 -9.23 20.61
C GLU A 173 -0.26 -9.11 19.55
N ALA A 174 -1.48 -8.74 19.97
CA ALA A 174 -2.60 -8.50 19.06
C ALA A 174 -2.33 -7.30 18.14
N LYS A 175 -1.74 -6.23 18.69
CA LYS A 175 -1.28 -5.07 17.88
C LYS A 175 -0.22 -5.51 16.86
N GLU A 176 0.73 -6.33 17.26
CA GLU A 176 1.79 -6.82 16.36
C GLU A 176 1.21 -7.64 15.20
N GLU A 177 0.27 -8.53 15.47
CA GLU A 177 -0.42 -9.33 14.44
C GLU A 177 -1.19 -8.43 13.45
N ILE A 178 -1.97 -7.48 13.97
CA ILE A 178 -2.68 -6.48 13.16
C ILE A 178 -1.71 -5.73 12.25
N LEU A 179 -0.61 -5.24 12.81
CA LEU A 179 0.35 -4.46 12.05
C LEU A 179 1.04 -5.31 10.99
N ARG A 180 1.37 -6.56 11.32
CA ARG A 180 2.01 -7.50 10.39
C ARG A 180 1.13 -7.75 9.17
N ASP A 181 -0.16 -8.00 9.38
CA ASP A 181 -1.09 -8.22 8.27
C ASP A 181 -1.29 -6.96 7.43
N LEU A 182 -1.39 -5.78 8.06
CA LEU A 182 -1.43 -4.51 7.33
C LEU A 182 -0.15 -4.32 6.51
N LEU A 183 1.04 -4.57 7.07
CA LEU A 183 2.31 -4.46 6.34
C LEU A 183 2.40 -5.44 5.18
N ARG A 184 2.00 -6.70 5.35
CA ARG A 184 1.96 -7.70 4.27
C ARG A 184 1.11 -7.21 3.10
N VAL A 185 -0.10 -6.72 3.37
CA VAL A 185 -1.01 -6.19 2.35
C VAL A 185 -0.44 -4.94 1.69
N ASN A 186 0.03 -3.97 2.46
CA ASN A 186 0.61 -2.73 1.91
C ASN A 186 1.84 -3.00 1.04
N THR A 187 2.72 -3.91 1.47
CA THR A 187 3.91 -4.29 0.70
C THR A 187 3.49 -4.99 -0.59
N TRP A 188 2.53 -5.92 -0.53
CA TRP A 188 2.00 -6.55 -1.74
C TRP A 188 1.39 -5.54 -2.71
N LEU A 189 0.56 -4.60 -2.23
CA LEU A 189 -0.04 -3.55 -3.06
C LEU A 189 1.02 -2.66 -3.71
N LEU A 190 2.05 -2.26 -2.96
CA LEU A 190 3.14 -1.42 -3.47
C LEU A 190 3.93 -2.13 -4.57
N GLY A 191 4.29 -3.40 -4.34
CA GLY A 191 5.04 -4.18 -5.33
C GLY A 191 4.21 -4.51 -6.57
N GLY A 192 2.96 -4.90 -6.37
CA GLY A 192 2.00 -5.09 -7.45
C GLY A 192 1.81 -3.83 -8.28
N ALA A 193 1.64 -2.67 -7.64
CA ALA A 193 1.47 -1.39 -8.33
C ALA A 193 2.72 -1.02 -9.14
N TYR A 194 3.93 -1.19 -8.58
CA TYR A 194 5.16 -0.93 -9.32
C TYR A 194 5.28 -1.84 -10.55
N HIS A 195 4.98 -3.13 -10.42
CA HIS A 195 4.92 -4.06 -11.55
C HIS A 195 3.91 -3.59 -12.61
N GLN A 196 2.68 -3.24 -12.20
CA GLN A 196 1.66 -2.73 -13.12
C GLN A 196 2.12 -1.46 -13.87
N LEU A 197 2.81 -0.54 -13.19
CA LEU A 197 3.41 0.64 -13.83
C LEU A 197 4.43 0.25 -14.90
N CYS A 198 5.33 -0.69 -14.60
CA CYS A 198 6.30 -1.20 -15.57
C CYS A 198 5.62 -1.87 -16.78
N CYS A 199 4.58 -2.68 -16.54
CA CYS A 199 3.78 -3.30 -17.61
C CYS A 199 3.12 -2.26 -18.51
N PHE A 200 2.54 -1.22 -17.92
CA PHE A 200 1.92 -0.12 -18.65
C PHE A 200 2.94 0.60 -19.56
N ILE A 201 4.10 0.98 -19.00
CA ILE A 201 5.19 1.62 -19.77
C ILE A 201 5.62 0.71 -20.93
N LYS A 202 5.86 -0.58 -20.66
CA LYS A 202 6.25 -1.54 -21.70
C LYS A 202 5.20 -1.65 -22.80
N LYS A 203 3.90 -1.69 -22.46
CA LYS A 203 2.79 -1.74 -23.42
C LYS A 203 2.71 -0.47 -24.27
N LYS A 204 2.91 0.71 -23.65
CA LYS A 204 2.78 2.01 -24.32
C LYS A 204 3.96 2.33 -25.24
N TYR A 205 5.18 2.00 -24.84
CA TYR A 205 6.40 2.38 -25.58
C TYR A 205 7.07 1.20 -26.31
N GLY A 206 6.54 -0.02 -26.20
CA GLY A 206 7.12 -1.25 -26.75
C GLY A 206 8.38 -1.73 -26.03
N THR A 207 9.02 -0.88 -25.23
CA THR A 207 10.20 -1.19 -24.44
C THR A 207 10.16 -0.49 -23.09
N LEU A 208 10.67 -1.17 -22.07
CA LEU A 208 11.15 -0.53 -20.87
C LEU A 208 12.64 -0.25 -21.14
N LYS A 209 12.93 0.94 -21.68
CA LYS A 209 14.30 1.48 -21.83
C LYS A 209 14.99 1.19 -20.52
N SER A 210 15.99 0.32 -20.62
CA SER A 210 16.63 -0.27 -19.46
C SER A 210 17.04 0.85 -18.53
N PHE A 211 16.68 0.70 -17.27
CA PHE A 211 17.55 1.15 -16.20
C PHE A 211 18.77 0.22 -16.32
N GLU A 212 19.78 0.59 -17.11
CA GLU A 212 20.87 -0.31 -17.55
C GLU A 212 21.37 -1.24 -16.43
N CYS A 213 21.52 -2.53 -16.73
CA CYS A 213 22.21 -3.47 -15.84
C CYS A 213 22.92 -4.56 -16.64
N LEU A 214 24.18 -4.81 -16.30
CA LEU A 214 24.97 -5.95 -16.80
C LEU A 214 25.58 -6.80 -15.67
N ASN A 215 25.51 -6.34 -14.42
CA ASN A 215 25.69 -7.05 -13.13
C ASN A 215 25.62 -5.97 -12.02
N CYS A 216 24.61 -6.02 -11.13
CA CYS A 216 24.18 -4.90 -10.24
C CYS A 216 25.17 -4.61 -9.08
N THR A 217 25.58 -3.35 -8.91
CA THR A 217 26.05 -2.76 -7.62
C THR A 217 25.61 -1.27 -7.51
N LYS A 218 24.48 -1.02 -6.84
CA LYS A 218 24.03 0.27 -6.25
C LYS A 218 23.58 1.47 -7.13
N GLU A 219 23.51 1.43 -8.45
CA GLU A 219 22.99 2.59 -9.25
C GLU A 219 21.92 2.27 -10.32
N ALA A 220 21.27 1.11 -10.27
CA ALA A 220 20.27 0.69 -11.26
C ALA A 220 18.88 0.41 -10.65
N ALA A 221 17.81 0.80 -11.38
CA ALA A 221 16.41 0.58 -11.02
C ALA A 221 15.78 -0.54 -11.85
N CYS A 222 16.40 -1.73 -11.91
CA CYS A 222 15.86 -2.86 -12.66
C CYS A 222 14.93 -3.75 -11.83
N PHE A 223 14.05 -4.51 -12.50
CA PHE A 223 13.07 -5.38 -11.82
C PHE A 223 13.73 -6.41 -10.88
N GLU A 224 14.91 -6.93 -11.22
CA GLU A 224 15.65 -7.84 -10.33
C GLU A 224 16.12 -7.17 -9.04
N CYS A 225 16.68 -5.96 -9.12
CA CYS A 225 17.11 -5.23 -7.93
C CYS A 225 15.85 -4.78 -7.11
N PHE A 226 14.71 -4.48 -7.75
CA PHE A 226 13.41 -4.33 -7.06
C PHE A 226 13.01 -5.59 -6.28
N GLU A 227 13.01 -6.77 -6.93
CA GLU A 227 12.62 -8.04 -6.30
C GLU A 227 13.48 -8.35 -5.06
N ALA A 228 14.79 -8.06 -5.12
CA ALA A 228 15.67 -8.23 -3.96
C ALA A 228 15.24 -7.35 -2.77
N TYR A 229 14.97 -6.05 -2.99
CA TYR A 229 14.47 -5.16 -1.92
C TYR A 229 13.06 -5.56 -1.44
N TYR A 230 12.22 -6.03 -2.35
CA TYR A 230 10.86 -6.47 -2.05
C TYR A 230 10.85 -7.73 -1.17
N VAL A 231 11.64 -8.75 -1.53
CA VAL A 231 11.81 -9.98 -0.74
C VAL A 231 12.41 -9.66 0.62
N ALA A 232 13.48 -8.87 0.68
CA ALA A 232 14.09 -8.45 1.94
C ALA A 232 13.07 -7.72 2.84
N PHE A 233 12.22 -6.85 2.28
CA PHE A 233 11.17 -6.18 3.04
C PHE A 233 10.13 -7.16 3.58
N LYS A 234 9.71 -8.16 2.80
CA LYS A 234 8.80 -9.22 3.27
C LYS A 234 9.41 -10.01 4.41
N GLU A 235 10.68 -10.38 4.31
CA GLU A 235 11.39 -11.11 5.37
C GLU A 235 11.49 -10.27 6.65
N MET A 236 11.72 -8.96 6.55
CA MET A 236 11.68 -8.06 7.71
C MET A 236 10.31 -8.01 8.38
N ILE A 237 9.21 -8.07 7.61
CA ILE A 237 7.85 -8.12 8.16
C ILE A 237 7.64 -9.37 9.01
N GLU A 238 8.34 -10.48 8.76
CA GLU A 238 8.20 -11.73 9.52
C GLU A 238 9.05 -11.77 10.80
N GLN A 239 9.92 -10.78 11.02
CA GLN A 239 10.70 -10.64 12.24
C GLN A 239 9.86 -9.98 13.36
N ASN A 240 10.46 -9.80 14.54
CA ASN A 240 9.84 -9.03 15.62
C ASN A 240 9.67 -7.56 15.18
N LEU A 241 8.42 -7.07 15.16
CA LEU A 241 8.11 -5.70 14.76
C LEU A 241 8.38 -4.69 15.89
N PHE A 242 8.41 -5.17 17.14
CA PHE A 242 8.64 -4.36 18.34
C PHE A 242 9.81 -4.92 19.19
N PRO A 243 11.05 -4.93 18.65
CA PRO A 243 12.21 -5.58 19.28
C PRO A 243 12.72 -4.88 20.55
N LEU A 244 12.27 -3.65 20.83
CA LEU A 244 12.67 -2.87 21.99
C LEU A 244 11.45 -2.61 22.87
N SER A 245 11.40 -3.25 24.04
CA SER A 245 10.74 -2.68 25.20
C SER A 245 11.75 -1.76 25.87
N GLN A 246 11.69 -0.44 25.69
CA GLN A 246 12.42 0.42 26.61
C GLN A 246 11.82 0.20 28.00
N GLU A 247 12.56 -0.46 28.91
CA GLU A 247 12.27 -0.42 30.33
C GLU A 247 12.14 1.05 30.71
N GLY A 248 10.99 1.41 31.29
CA GLY A 248 10.74 2.79 31.68
C GLY A 248 11.85 3.24 32.61
N GLY A 249 12.65 4.22 32.16
CA GLY A 249 13.50 4.97 33.04
C GLY A 249 12.61 5.52 34.15
N HIS A 250 12.86 5.09 35.38
CA HIS A 250 12.31 5.72 36.56
C HIS A 250 12.69 7.21 36.52
N GLU A 251 11.79 8.07 36.06
CA GLU A 251 11.84 9.47 36.44
C GLU A 251 11.53 9.52 37.93
N GLU A 252 12.56 9.84 38.72
CA GLU A 252 12.41 10.13 40.14
C GLU A 252 11.27 11.15 40.34
N PRO A 253 10.41 10.97 41.35
CA PRO A 253 9.37 11.95 41.63
C PRO A 253 10.03 13.29 41.94
N TYR A 254 9.56 14.33 41.26
CA TYR A 254 9.86 15.74 41.51
C TYR A 254 10.14 15.99 42.99
N LYS A 255 11.42 16.14 43.35
CA LYS A 255 11.78 16.75 44.62
C LYS A 255 11.42 18.22 44.53
N ASN A 256 10.25 18.55 45.06
CA ASN A 256 9.89 19.91 45.46
C ASN A 256 11.07 20.51 46.23
N ARG A 257 11.71 21.52 45.66
CA ARG A 257 12.53 22.45 46.43
C ARG A 257 11.63 23.64 46.76
N SER A 258 11.16 23.62 48.01
CA SER A 258 10.77 24.78 48.81
C SER A 258 11.85 25.86 48.81
#